data_AF-A0A1G8GCQ4-F1
#
_entry.id   AF-A0A1G8GCQ4-F1
#
_cell.length_a   1.000
_cell.length_b   1.000
_cell.length_c   1.000
_cell.angle_alpha   90.00
_cell.angle_beta   90.00
_cell.angle_gamma   90.00
#
_symmetry.space_group_name_H-M   'P 1'
#
loop_
_entity.id
_entity.type
_entity.pdbx_description
1 polymer ?
#
loop_
_entity_poly.entity_id
_entity_poly.type
_entity_poly.pdbx_seq_one_letter_code
_entity_poly.pdbx_strand_id
1 'polypeptide(L)'
;MNYKRNQGFTLIEVMVALAVVAIVSTSLLQMFVTTTYVNKDAQLTDLANTITVQQAETFKADPLGYSHGKRYLHIYYKGNGDPIEPIPFDTTDTPDLTDIPVDIPDEAVIMVKGEWQSDSSIPTASDTGYYPDFAKIINLSDYTADLSVIINQIDTNYNGSVESARSTTSIDTTKIKNKFLPIRVDYGSRLRNIKLINNSDLEVQFYVYYTVNDSDVTFDTGQGASSVSYVRDISSSSSNIRCDLRLTAFRLSKDAANEYVGTKMFDYSANKYIHTN
;
A
#
# COMPACT_ATOMS: atom_id res chain seq x y z
N MET A 1 -78.77 20.07 30.29
CA MET A 1 -77.62 19.87 31.22
C MET A 1 -76.84 18.67 30.71
N ASN A 2 -75.71 18.89 30.05
CA ASN A 2 -74.90 17.82 29.45
C ASN A 2 -73.95 17.26 30.51
N TYR A 3 -74.21 16.04 30.99
CA TYR A 3 -73.28 15.29 31.83
C TYR A 3 -72.07 14.88 30.96
N LYS A 4 -70.94 15.55 31.13
CA LYS A 4 -69.65 15.06 30.62
C LYS A 4 -69.29 13.80 31.40
N ARG A 5 -69.33 12.63 30.75
CA ARG A 5 -68.75 11.40 31.29
C ARG A 5 -67.23 11.60 31.37
N ASN A 6 -66.70 11.81 32.57
CA ASN A 6 -65.28 11.63 32.83
C ASN A 6 -64.96 10.14 32.65
N GLN A 7 -64.50 9.75 31.46
CA GLN A 7 -63.94 8.43 31.20
C GLN A 7 -62.56 8.37 31.88
N GLY A 8 -62.52 7.93 33.13
CA GLY A 8 -61.27 7.59 33.80
C GLY A 8 -60.66 6.33 33.18
N PHE A 9 -59.33 6.29 33.10
CA PHE A 9 -58.61 5.10 32.63
C PHE A 9 -58.94 3.90 33.52
N THR A 10 -59.26 2.79 32.88
CA THR A 10 -59.47 1.53 33.60
C THR A 10 -58.12 0.92 33.98
N LEU A 11 -58.05 0.23 35.13
CA LEU A 11 -56.84 -0.48 35.56
C LEU A 11 -56.32 -1.42 34.45
N ILE A 12 -57.24 -2.06 33.73
CA ILE A 12 -56.90 -3.00 32.67
C ILE A 12 -56.26 -2.32 31.46
N GLU A 13 -56.69 -1.12 31.06
CA GLU A 13 -56.02 -0.35 30.01
C GLU A 13 -54.58 -0.01 30.38
N VAL A 14 -54.34 0.36 31.65
CA VAL A 14 -52.99 0.67 32.14
C VAL A 14 -52.11 -0.59 32.12
N MET A 15 -52.63 -1.74 32.55
CA MET A 15 -51.88 -3.00 32.52
C MET A 15 -51.55 -3.45 31.09
N VAL A 16 -52.51 -3.33 30.16
CA VAL A 16 -52.29 -3.65 28.75
C VAL A 16 -51.28 -2.70 28.12
N ALA A 17 -51.36 -1.39 28.40
CA ALA A 17 -50.39 -0.42 27.91
C ALA A 17 -48.97 -0.72 28.42
N LEU A 18 -48.81 -1.06 29.71
CA LEU A 18 -47.52 -1.45 30.27
C LEU A 18 -46.98 -2.74 29.64
N ALA A 19 -47.84 -3.74 29.41
CA ALA A 19 -47.45 -4.98 28.74
C ALA A 19 -46.96 -4.74 27.31
N VAL A 20 -47.68 -3.91 26.53
CA VAL A 20 -47.27 -3.54 25.17
C VAL A 20 -45.96 -2.76 25.18
N VAL A 21 -45.81 -1.78 26.08
CA VAL A 21 -44.55 -1.01 26.23
C VAL A 21 -43.39 -1.94 26.59
N ALA A 22 -43.57 -2.89 27.49
CA ALA A 22 -42.53 -3.84 27.88
C ALA A 22 -42.08 -4.70 26.69
N ILE A 23 -43.03 -5.27 25.93
CA ILE A 23 -42.72 -6.08 24.74
C ILE A 23 -41.94 -5.25 23.72
N VAL A 24 -42.45 -4.07 23.36
CA VAL A 24 -41.82 -3.21 22.35
C VAL A 24 -40.43 -2.73 22.81
N SER A 25 -40.28 -2.39 24.10
CA SER A 25 -39.00 -1.90 24.65
C SER A 25 -37.91 -2.96 24.56
N THR A 26 -38.23 -4.24 24.81
CA THR A 26 -37.24 -5.31 24.71
C THR A 26 -36.69 -5.48 23.30
N SER A 27 -37.55 -5.44 22.28
CA SER A 27 -37.14 -5.55 20.87
C SER A 27 -36.32 -4.34 20.42
N LEU A 28 -36.72 -3.12 20.81
CA LEU A 28 -35.97 -1.91 20.49
C LEU A 28 -34.59 -1.90 21.15
N LEU A 29 -34.49 -2.31 22.41
CA LEU A 29 -33.21 -2.38 23.12
C LEU A 29 -32.22 -3.32 22.41
N GLN A 30 -32.67 -4.50 22.00
CA GLN A 30 -31.83 -5.44 21.24
C GLN A 30 -31.34 -4.83 19.91
N MET A 31 -32.20 -4.11 19.21
CA MET A 31 -31.82 -3.42 17.97
C MET A 31 -30.77 -2.34 18.23
N PHE A 32 -30.97 -1.48 19.23
CA PHE A 32 -30.01 -0.43 19.60
C PHE A 32 -28.64 -0.99 20.00
N VAL A 33 -28.63 -2.05 20.82
CA VAL A 33 -27.41 -2.73 21.24
C VAL A 33 -26.67 -3.28 20.01
N THR A 34 -27.39 -3.98 19.12
CA THR A 34 -26.80 -4.54 17.89
C THR A 34 -26.23 -3.45 16.98
N THR A 35 -26.97 -2.36 16.74
CA THR A 35 -26.50 -1.24 15.92
C THR A 35 -25.27 -0.58 16.51
N THR A 36 -25.20 -0.45 17.84
CA THR A 36 -24.04 0.12 18.53
C THR A 36 -22.80 -0.75 18.35
N TYR A 37 -22.92 -2.07 18.49
CA TYR A 37 -21.82 -3.01 18.24
C TYR A 37 -21.34 -2.98 16.79
N VAL A 38 -22.26 -3.04 15.83
CA VAL A 38 -21.92 -2.99 14.39
C VAL A 38 -21.21 -1.69 14.03
N ASN A 39 -21.67 -0.55 14.56
CA ASN A 39 -21.02 0.73 14.31
C ASN A 39 -19.61 0.79 14.89
N LYS A 40 -19.40 0.23 16.09
CA LYS A 40 -18.08 0.18 16.72
C LYS A 40 -17.12 -0.71 15.91
N ASP A 41 -17.58 -1.87 15.45
CA ASP A 41 -16.78 -2.78 14.65
C ASP A 41 -16.41 -2.19 13.29
N ALA A 42 -17.33 -1.45 12.66
CA ALA A 42 -17.06 -0.71 11.44
C ALA A 42 -15.97 0.36 11.65
N GLN A 43 -16.09 1.16 12.71
CA GLN A 43 -15.08 2.17 13.07
C GLN A 43 -13.68 1.57 13.29
N LEU A 44 -13.60 0.44 14.01
CA LEU A 44 -12.33 -0.25 14.24
C LEU A 44 -11.75 -0.82 12.95
N THR A 45 -12.59 -1.31 12.05
CA THR A 45 -12.16 -1.84 10.74
C THR A 45 -11.62 -0.72 9.85
N ASP A 46 -12.29 0.42 9.79
CA ASP A 46 -11.85 1.60 9.04
C ASP A 46 -10.52 2.14 9.59
N LEU A 47 -10.38 2.16 10.93
CA LEU A 47 -9.14 2.54 11.59
C LEU A 47 -8.01 1.57 11.26
N ALA A 48 -8.24 0.26 11.39
CA ALA A 48 -7.25 -0.77 11.06
C ALA A 48 -6.80 -0.67 9.60
N ASN A 49 -7.73 -0.42 8.68
CA ASN A 49 -7.42 -0.24 7.26
C ASN A 49 -6.55 1.01 7.05
N THR A 50 -6.93 2.14 7.63
CA THR A 50 -6.17 3.40 7.57
C THR A 50 -4.73 3.20 8.04
N ILE A 51 -4.54 2.57 9.20
CA ILE A 51 -3.22 2.26 9.76
C ILE A 51 -2.44 1.33 8.84
N THR A 52 -3.06 0.25 8.36
CA THR A 52 -2.40 -0.74 7.50
C THR A 52 -1.92 -0.11 6.19
N VAL A 53 -2.74 0.74 5.58
CA VAL A 53 -2.37 1.50 4.40
C VAL A 53 -1.23 2.48 4.70
N GLN A 54 -1.27 3.21 5.81
CA GLN A 54 -0.17 4.10 6.21
C GLN A 54 1.16 3.35 6.36
N GLN A 55 1.14 2.15 6.95
CA GLN A 55 2.34 1.30 7.07
C GLN A 55 2.82 0.81 5.71
N ALA A 56 1.92 0.41 4.83
CA ALA A 56 2.26 0.03 3.47
C ALA A 56 2.87 1.19 2.66
N GLU A 57 2.35 2.42 2.81
CA GLU A 57 2.92 3.61 2.16
C GLU A 57 4.28 3.97 2.73
N THR A 58 4.46 3.84 4.05
CA THR A 58 5.77 4.02 4.71
C THR A 58 6.78 2.99 4.16
N PHE A 59 6.38 1.73 4.04
CA PHE A 59 7.19 0.69 3.40
C PHE A 59 7.43 0.96 1.92
N LYS A 60 6.50 1.55 1.17
CA LYS A 60 6.73 1.88 -0.26
C LYS A 60 7.67 3.07 -0.44
N ALA A 61 7.73 3.96 0.55
CA ALA A 61 8.59 5.13 0.57
C ALA A 61 10.04 4.75 0.90
N ASP A 62 10.24 3.87 1.88
CA ASP A 62 11.55 3.37 2.28
C ASP A 62 11.50 1.89 2.76
N PRO A 63 11.45 0.93 1.82
CA PRO A 63 11.54 -0.50 2.12
C PRO A 63 12.73 -0.90 2.99
N LEU A 64 13.87 -0.21 2.86
CA LEU A 64 15.11 -0.52 3.58
C LEU A 64 15.07 0.03 5.01
N GLY A 65 14.50 1.23 5.20
CA GLY A 65 14.22 1.79 6.51
C GLY A 65 13.24 0.96 7.35
N TYR A 66 12.51 0.03 6.73
CA TYR A 66 11.60 -0.90 7.38
C TYR A 66 12.36 -2.01 8.13
N SER A 67 13.01 -1.63 9.26
CA SER A 67 13.76 -2.46 10.22
C SER A 67 14.34 -3.76 9.64
N HIS A 68 15.47 -3.63 8.94
CA HIS A 68 16.27 -4.76 8.48
C HIS A 68 16.45 -5.85 9.55
N GLY A 69 16.06 -7.08 9.23
CA GLY A 69 16.32 -8.26 10.05
C GLY A 69 15.15 -8.77 10.89
N LYS A 70 14.09 -7.98 11.08
CA LYS A 70 12.88 -8.44 11.78
C LYS A 70 11.85 -8.89 10.75
N ARG A 71 11.67 -10.22 10.64
CA ARG A 71 10.61 -10.86 9.83
C ARG A 71 9.21 -10.40 10.23
N TYR A 72 9.07 -9.76 11.39
CA TYR A 72 7.80 -9.35 11.96
C TYR A 72 7.93 -7.95 12.59
N LEU A 73 7.18 -6.98 12.09
CA LEU A 73 6.93 -5.70 12.77
C LEU A 73 5.57 -5.78 13.45
N HIS A 74 5.51 -5.52 14.76
CA HIS A 74 4.25 -5.44 15.49
C HIS A 74 4.03 -4.00 15.95
N ILE A 75 2.95 -3.38 15.50
CA ILE A 75 2.58 -2.02 15.89
C ILE A 75 1.20 -2.07 16.53
N TYR A 76 1.10 -1.47 17.71
CA TYR A 76 -0.13 -1.46 18.49
C TYR A 76 -0.74 -0.05 18.47
N TYR A 77 -2.06 0.01 18.30
CA TYR A 77 -2.82 1.25 18.30
C TYR A 77 -3.98 1.15 19.27
N LYS A 78 -4.31 2.26 19.92
CA LYS A 78 -5.54 2.40 20.71
C LYS A 78 -6.74 2.58 19.78
N GLY A 79 -7.95 2.46 20.32
CA GLY A 79 -9.19 2.51 19.53
C GLY A 79 -9.55 3.88 19.00
N ASN A 80 -8.87 4.91 19.49
CA ASN A 80 -8.93 6.26 18.97
C ASN A 80 -7.87 6.52 17.87
N GLY A 81 -7.03 5.53 17.54
CA GLY A 81 -5.99 5.62 16.52
C GLY A 81 -4.64 6.11 17.02
N ASP A 82 -4.49 6.40 18.31
CA ASP A 82 -3.19 6.79 18.85
C ASP A 82 -2.24 5.59 18.88
N PRO A 83 -0.99 5.74 18.39
CA PRO A 83 0.00 4.68 18.52
C PRO A 83 0.31 4.45 19.99
N ILE A 84 0.42 3.18 20.36
CA ILE A 84 1.09 2.76 21.59
C ILE A 84 2.55 2.68 21.23
N GLU A 85 3.43 3.27 22.05
CA GLU A 85 4.86 3.28 21.77
C GLU A 85 5.32 1.88 21.32
N PRO A 86 5.97 1.77 20.15
CA PRO A 86 6.39 0.48 19.64
C PRO A 86 7.32 -0.12 20.68
N ILE A 87 6.88 -1.22 21.30
CA ILE A 87 7.76 -2.02 22.14
C ILE A 87 8.84 -2.52 21.18
N PRO A 88 10.11 -2.10 21.32
CA PRO A 88 11.15 -2.51 20.40
C PRO A 88 11.40 -4.00 20.62
N PHE A 89 10.71 -4.85 19.86
CA PHE A 89 10.87 -6.30 19.94
C PHE A 89 12.11 -6.69 19.15
N ASP A 90 13.19 -7.00 19.85
CA ASP A 90 14.47 -7.45 19.28
C ASP A 90 14.59 -8.96 19.20
N THR A 91 13.58 -9.64 18.63
CA THR A 91 13.65 -11.08 18.44
C THR A 91 12.98 -11.52 17.16
N THR A 92 13.45 -12.65 16.61
CA THR A 92 12.84 -13.39 15.51
C THR A 92 11.57 -14.15 15.92
N ASP A 93 11.21 -14.07 17.20
CA ASP A 93 10.13 -14.83 17.81
C ASP A 93 8.82 -14.02 17.81
N THR A 94 7.70 -14.73 17.85
CA THR A 94 6.39 -14.11 18.06
C THR A 94 6.42 -13.32 19.37
N PRO A 95 6.11 -12.01 19.37
CA PRO A 95 6.09 -11.24 20.60
C PRO A 95 5.10 -11.85 21.58
N ASP A 96 5.51 -11.90 22.83
CA ASP A 96 4.62 -12.32 23.91
C ASP A 96 3.60 -11.19 24.14
N LEU A 97 2.32 -11.50 23.94
CA LEU A 97 1.22 -10.53 24.11
C LEU A 97 1.03 -10.13 25.59
N THR A 98 1.76 -10.77 26.52
CA THR A 98 1.78 -10.41 27.94
C THR A 98 2.55 -9.12 28.23
N ASP A 99 3.40 -8.64 27.32
CA ASP A 99 4.18 -7.39 27.46
C ASP A 99 3.41 -6.12 27.06
N ILE A 100 2.14 -6.25 26.67
CA ILE A 100 1.29 -5.12 26.31
C ILE A 100 0.98 -4.29 27.58
N PRO A 101 1.20 -2.96 27.59
CA PRO A 101 0.94 -2.12 28.75
C PRO A 101 -0.47 -2.35 29.32
N VAL A 102 -0.56 -2.51 30.64
CA VAL A 102 -1.70 -3.08 31.37
C VAL A 102 -3.00 -2.23 31.29
N ASP A 103 -2.92 -0.97 30.84
CA ASP A 103 -4.04 -0.01 30.87
C ASP A 103 -4.61 0.32 29.48
N ILE A 104 -4.93 -0.69 28.66
CA ILE A 104 -5.61 -0.47 27.38
C ILE A 104 -7.06 -0.97 27.45
N PRO A 105 -8.06 -0.15 27.07
CA PRO A 105 -9.46 -0.56 27.09
C PRO A 105 -9.72 -1.77 26.18
N ASP A 106 -10.50 -2.72 26.70
CA ASP A 106 -10.60 -4.13 26.26
C ASP A 106 -11.05 -4.41 24.81
N GLU A 107 -11.34 -3.39 24.00
CA GLU A 107 -12.03 -3.59 22.72
C GLU A 107 -11.46 -2.79 21.54
N ALA A 108 -10.36 -2.09 21.75
CA ALA A 108 -9.95 -0.99 20.89
C ALA A 108 -8.52 -1.14 20.36
N VAL A 109 -7.83 -2.24 20.67
CA VAL A 109 -6.41 -2.38 20.33
C VAL A 109 -6.26 -3.06 18.97
N ILE A 110 -5.53 -2.41 18.07
CA ILE A 110 -5.22 -2.95 16.75
C ILE A 110 -3.74 -3.31 16.72
N MET A 111 -3.44 -4.56 16.39
CA MET A 111 -2.08 -5.03 16.11
C MET A 111 -1.91 -5.19 14.61
N VAL A 112 -0.94 -4.48 14.03
CA VAL A 112 -0.52 -4.70 12.64
C VAL A 112 0.78 -5.49 12.66
N LYS A 113 0.71 -6.72 12.13
CA LYS A 113 1.85 -7.60 11.93
C LYS A 113 2.37 -7.43 10.51
N GLY A 114 3.59 -6.95 10.33
CA GLY A 114 4.23 -6.80 9.03
C GLY A 114 5.30 -7.87 8.80
N GLU A 115 5.12 -8.67 7.77
CA GLU A 115 6.09 -9.63 7.25
C GLU A 115 6.64 -9.12 5.93
N TRP A 116 7.95 -9.07 5.77
CA TRP A 116 8.51 -8.76 4.46
C TRP A 116 9.62 -9.73 4.05
N GLN A 117 9.72 -9.95 2.75
CA GLN A 117 10.71 -10.83 2.13
C GLN A 117 11.30 -10.13 0.91
N SER A 118 12.59 -10.37 0.67
CA SER A 118 13.25 -10.04 -0.59
C SER A 118 13.65 -11.31 -1.34
N ASP A 119 13.56 -11.26 -2.67
CA ASP A 119 13.96 -12.38 -3.53
C ASP A 119 15.49 -12.60 -3.56
N SER A 120 16.27 -11.65 -3.03
CA SER A 120 17.73 -11.69 -2.97
C SER A 120 18.28 -11.01 -1.71
N SER A 121 19.57 -11.24 -1.40
CA SER A 121 20.27 -10.55 -0.33
C SER A 121 20.31 -9.05 -0.61
N ILE A 122 19.76 -8.26 0.31
CA ILE A 122 19.81 -6.80 0.20
C ILE A 122 21.26 -6.32 0.35
N PRO A 123 21.85 -5.67 -0.67
CA PRO A 123 23.17 -5.09 -0.56
C PRO A 123 23.16 -3.93 0.42
N THR A 124 24.23 -3.83 1.21
CA THR A 124 24.46 -2.82 2.24
C THR A 124 24.83 -1.43 1.68
N ALA A 125 24.54 -1.16 0.42
CA ALA A 125 25.03 0.02 -0.28
C ALA A 125 24.14 1.26 -0.08
N SER A 126 24.80 2.43 0.08
CA SER A 126 24.20 3.75 0.31
C SER A 126 23.47 4.35 -0.90
N ASP A 127 23.51 3.68 -2.05
CA ASP A 127 23.00 4.21 -3.32
C ASP A 127 21.79 3.40 -3.80
N THR A 128 20.79 3.29 -2.93
CA THR A 128 19.53 2.60 -3.22
C THR A 128 18.51 3.62 -3.71
N GLY A 129 17.94 3.38 -4.89
CA GLY A 129 16.88 4.20 -5.45
C GLY A 129 15.58 3.40 -5.56
N TYR A 130 14.47 4.09 -5.32
CA TYR A 130 13.13 3.51 -5.42
C TYR A 130 12.56 3.73 -6.80
N TYR A 131 12.48 2.66 -7.58
CA TYR A 131 12.02 2.69 -8.97
C TYR A 131 10.80 1.77 -9.16
N PRO A 132 9.94 2.07 -10.14
CA PRO A 132 8.84 1.18 -10.49
C PRO A 132 9.37 -0.14 -11.06
N ASP A 133 8.50 -1.14 -11.10
CA ASP A 133 8.74 -2.35 -11.87
C ASP A 133 8.70 -2.01 -13.36
N PHE A 134 9.87 -1.98 -14.01
CA PHE A 134 9.97 -1.51 -15.39
C PHE A 134 9.27 -2.46 -16.36
N ALA A 135 8.34 -1.91 -17.14
CA ALA A 135 7.67 -2.63 -18.21
C ALA A 135 8.64 -2.98 -19.36
N LYS A 136 9.72 -2.20 -19.47
CA LYS A 136 10.81 -2.45 -20.41
C LYS A 136 12.12 -1.85 -19.94
N ILE A 137 13.21 -2.57 -20.23
CA ILE A 137 14.58 -2.07 -20.15
C ILE A 137 15.11 -1.96 -21.58
N ILE A 138 15.59 -0.77 -21.93
CA ILE A 138 16.17 -0.45 -23.23
C ILE A 138 17.64 -0.11 -23.01
N ASN A 139 18.53 -1.01 -23.42
CA ASN A 139 19.96 -0.80 -23.31
C ASN A 139 20.50 -0.12 -24.58
N LEU A 140 21.03 1.09 -24.45
CA LEU A 140 21.59 1.88 -25.53
C LEU A 140 23.13 1.81 -25.61
N SER A 141 23.76 1.01 -24.75
CA SER A 141 25.23 0.95 -24.61
C SER A 141 25.94 0.52 -25.90
N ASP A 142 25.33 -0.35 -26.70
CA ASP A 142 25.93 -0.94 -27.90
C ASP A 142 25.90 -0.05 -29.14
N TYR A 143 25.05 0.99 -29.14
CA TYR A 143 24.94 1.88 -30.30
C TYR A 143 26.11 2.86 -30.30
N THR A 144 26.30 3.68 -31.35
CA THR A 144 27.34 4.74 -31.36
C THR A 144 26.90 6.08 -31.95
N ALA A 145 25.65 6.20 -32.42
CA ALA A 145 25.09 7.41 -33.04
C ALA A 145 23.96 8.00 -32.17
N ASP A 146 23.40 9.14 -32.58
CA ASP A 146 22.16 9.70 -32.02
C ASP A 146 21.00 8.71 -32.19
N LEU A 147 20.11 8.64 -31.19
CA LEU A 147 19.08 7.59 -31.09
C LEU A 147 17.73 8.16 -30.72
N SER A 148 16.69 7.66 -31.38
CA SER A 148 15.31 7.84 -30.91
C SER A 148 14.81 6.55 -30.24
N VAL A 149 14.35 6.66 -29.00
CA VAL A 149 13.54 5.63 -28.34
C VAL A 149 12.09 5.98 -28.58
N ILE A 150 11.37 5.09 -29.25
CA ILE A 150 9.98 5.31 -29.66
C ILE A 150 9.11 4.25 -28.98
N ILE A 151 8.12 4.72 -28.22
CA ILE A 151 7.06 3.89 -27.66
C ILE A 151 5.82 4.05 -28.52
N ASN A 152 5.40 3.00 -29.21
CA ASN A 152 4.22 3.01 -30.07
C ASN A 152 3.14 2.08 -29.51
N GLN A 153 1.89 2.51 -29.64
CA GLN A 153 0.73 1.63 -29.50
C GLN A 153 0.35 1.07 -30.87
N ILE A 154 0.20 -0.25 -30.95
CA ILE A 154 -0.33 -0.94 -32.13
C ILE A 154 -1.51 -1.77 -31.63
N ASP A 155 -2.71 -1.33 -31.96
CA ASP A 155 -3.97 -1.85 -31.42
C ASP A 155 -3.97 -1.85 -29.88
N THR A 156 -3.97 -3.02 -29.25
CA THR A 156 -3.93 -3.21 -27.79
C THR A 156 -2.53 -3.49 -27.24
N ASN A 157 -1.52 -3.54 -28.11
CA ASN A 157 -0.14 -3.86 -27.74
C ASN A 157 0.73 -2.61 -27.74
N TYR A 158 1.72 -2.60 -26.84
CA TYR A 158 2.71 -1.53 -26.75
C TYR A 158 4.08 -2.08 -27.13
N ASN A 159 4.78 -1.35 -28.00
CA ASN A 159 6.08 -1.74 -28.51
C ASN A 159 7.10 -0.63 -28.26
N GLY A 160 8.28 -1.01 -27.79
CA GLY A 160 9.44 -0.14 -27.71
C GLY A 160 10.38 -0.45 -28.87
N SER A 161 10.81 0.58 -29.58
CA SER A 161 11.79 0.48 -30.66
C SER A 161 12.87 1.54 -30.52
N VAL A 162 14.08 1.19 -30.92
CA VAL A 162 15.19 2.14 -31.11
C VAL A 162 15.37 2.36 -32.60
N GLU A 163 15.23 3.60 -33.07
CA GLU A 163 15.14 3.93 -34.51
C GLU A 163 16.35 3.46 -35.33
N SER A 164 17.55 3.45 -34.74
CA SER A 164 18.77 2.95 -35.40
C SER A 164 18.87 1.42 -35.48
N ALA A 165 18.09 0.69 -34.67
CA ALA A 165 18.29 -0.73 -34.41
C ALA A 165 17.43 -1.65 -35.30
N ARG A 166 16.39 -1.12 -35.97
CA ARG A 166 15.32 -1.90 -36.62
C ARG A 166 14.75 -3.03 -35.74
N SER A 167 14.91 -2.93 -34.42
CA SER A 167 14.42 -3.91 -33.46
C SER A 167 13.23 -3.31 -32.72
N THR A 168 12.07 -3.91 -32.97
CA THR A 168 10.87 -3.72 -32.14
C THR A 168 10.85 -4.82 -31.10
N THR A 169 10.62 -4.44 -29.86
CA THR A 169 10.47 -5.39 -28.77
C THR A 169 9.16 -5.12 -28.04
N SER A 170 8.49 -6.20 -27.64
CA SER A 170 7.26 -6.10 -26.86
C SER A 170 7.55 -5.51 -25.48
N ILE A 171 6.57 -4.75 -24.99
CA ILE A 171 6.52 -4.19 -23.64
C ILE A 171 5.64 -5.08 -22.78
N ASP A 172 6.06 -5.35 -21.55
CA ASP A 172 5.25 -6.11 -20.60
C ASP A 172 4.09 -5.25 -20.07
N THR A 173 2.90 -5.47 -20.64
CA THR A 173 1.70 -4.71 -20.30
C THR A 173 1.17 -5.01 -18.90
N THR A 174 1.60 -6.12 -18.27
CA THR A 174 1.19 -6.45 -16.89
C THR A 174 1.78 -5.48 -15.85
N LYS A 175 2.84 -4.75 -16.24
CA LYS A 175 3.51 -3.74 -15.43
C LYS A 175 2.88 -2.35 -15.54
N ILE A 176 1.90 -2.16 -16.44
CA ILE A 176 1.17 -0.90 -16.55
C ILE A 176 0.26 -0.76 -15.33
N LYS A 177 0.41 0.35 -14.60
CA LYS A 177 -0.40 0.69 -13.42
C LYS A 177 -0.95 2.09 -13.58
N ASN A 178 -2.25 2.29 -13.38
CA ASN A 178 -2.90 3.61 -13.42
C ASN A 178 -2.62 4.42 -14.70
N LYS A 179 -2.51 3.74 -15.87
CA LYS A 179 -2.11 4.31 -17.16
C LYS A 179 -0.66 4.85 -17.23
N PHE A 180 0.17 4.54 -16.25
CA PHE A 180 1.60 4.80 -16.28
C PHE A 180 2.35 3.61 -16.86
N LEU A 181 3.25 3.90 -17.79
CA LEU A 181 4.15 2.95 -18.41
C LEU A 181 5.60 3.29 -18.05
N PRO A 182 6.21 2.59 -17.07
CA PRO A 182 7.57 2.84 -16.65
C PRO A 182 8.59 2.17 -17.59
N ILE A 183 9.47 2.97 -18.19
CA ILE A 183 10.50 2.51 -19.12
C ILE A 183 11.88 2.90 -18.57
N ARG A 184 12.76 1.91 -18.43
CA ARG A 184 14.17 2.13 -18.11
C ARG A 184 14.99 2.25 -19.39
N VAL A 185 15.81 3.29 -19.47
CA VAL A 185 16.73 3.54 -20.58
C VAL A 185 18.14 3.57 -20.00
N ASP A 186 18.92 2.52 -20.27
CA ASP A 186 20.32 2.45 -19.88
C ASP A 186 21.21 3.07 -20.95
N TYR A 187 22.06 4.00 -20.55
CA TYR A 187 22.91 4.76 -21.45
C TYR A 187 24.40 4.64 -21.07
N GLY A 188 25.23 4.36 -22.09
CA GLY A 188 26.66 4.17 -21.92
C GLY A 188 27.47 5.47 -21.83
N SER A 189 28.79 5.35 -21.65
CA SER A 189 29.72 6.46 -21.38
C SER A 189 30.03 7.44 -22.53
N ARG A 190 29.32 7.35 -23.66
CA ARG A 190 29.58 8.18 -24.84
C ARG A 190 28.45 9.19 -25.02
N LEU A 191 28.78 10.49 -24.92
CA LEU A 191 27.93 11.67 -25.18
C LEU A 191 27.18 11.57 -26.53
N ARG A 192 25.85 11.78 -26.51
CA ARG A 192 24.91 11.58 -27.64
C ARG A 192 23.57 12.21 -27.38
N ASN A 193 22.91 12.66 -28.43
CA ASN A 193 21.53 13.08 -28.35
C ASN A 193 20.59 11.87 -28.33
N ILE A 194 19.92 11.67 -27.20
CA ILE A 194 18.81 10.71 -27.10
C ILE A 194 17.52 11.48 -27.26
N LYS A 195 16.68 11.05 -28.20
CA LYS A 195 15.32 11.55 -28.39
C LYS A 195 14.34 10.52 -27.84
N LEU A 196 13.56 10.87 -26.83
CA LEU A 196 12.50 10.00 -26.32
C LEU A 196 11.16 10.44 -26.90
N ILE A 197 10.47 9.52 -27.56
CA ILE A 197 9.20 9.75 -28.27
C ILE A 197 8.13 8.82 -27.69
N ASN A 198 7.08 9.41 -27.14
CA ASN A 198 5.85 8.70 -26.80
C ASN A 198 4.83 8.90 -27.93
N ASN A 199 4.36 7.81 -28.53
CA ASN A 199 3.26 7.74 -29.50
C ASN A 199 2.18 6.76 -29.00
N SER A 200 1.98 6.69 -27.68
CA SER A 200 0.94 5.88 -27.06
C SER A 200 -0.10 6.75 -26.35
N ASP A 201 -1.25 6.16 -26.05
CA ASP A 201 -2.30 6.78 -25.23
C ASP A 201 -1.98 6.78 -23.72
N LEU A 202 -0.85 6.19 -23.30
CA LEU A 202 -0.41 6.11 -21.91
C LEU A 202 0.53 7.27 -21.53
N GLU A 203 0.63 7.51 -20.23
CA GLU A 203 1.69 8.33 -19.68
C GLU A 203 2.97 7.51 -19.56
N VAL A 204 3.97 7.82 -20.38
CA VAL A 204 5.25 7.11 -20.37
C VAL A 204 6.23 7.83 -19.47
N GLN A 205 6.71 7.15 -18.45
CA GLN A 205 7.74 7.67 -17.57
C GLN A 205 9.08 7.01 -17.90
N PHE A 206 10.00 7.82 -18.43
CA PHE A 206 11.34 7.36 -18.76
C PHE A 206 12.29 7.56 -17.58
N TYR A 207 13.01 6.51 -17.23
CA TYR A 207 14.05 6.52 -16.21
C TYR A 207 15.38 6.33 -16.92
N VAL A 208 16.14 7.41 -17.08
CA VAL A 208 17.37 7.43 -17.87
C VAL A 208 18.55 7.22 -16.92
N TYR A 209 19.21 6.07 -17.01
CA TYR A 209 20.38 5.72 -16.22
C TYR A 209 21.64 6.15 -17.00
N TYR A 210 22.48 7.00 -16.41
CA TYR A 210 23.60 7.65 -17.11
C TYR A 210 24.87 7.76 -16.26
N THR A 211 26.04 7.70 -16.92
CA THR A 211 27.35 7.65 -16.26
C THR A 211 28.06 9.00 -16.12
N VAL A 212 27.82 9.99 -17.01
CA VAL A 212 28.47 11.32 -16.91
C VAL A 212 27.71 12.41 -17.69
N ASN A 213 27.38 13.52 -17.01
CA ASN A 213 26.80 14.81 -17.48
C ASN A 213 25.44 14.81 -18.21
N ASP A 214 24.50 15.61 -17.67
CA ASP A 214 23.05 15.64 -18.00
C ASP A 214 22.68 16.29 -19.36
N SER A 215 23.63 16.72 -20.19
CA SER A 215 23.38 17.70 -21.25
C SER A 215 22.79 17.18 -22.57
N ASP A 216 22.69 15.85 -22.76
CA ASP A 216 22.50 15.29 -24.10
C ASP A 216 21.19 14.48 -24.28
N VAL A 217 20.20 14.62 -23.39
CA VAL A 217 18.90 13.96 -23.55
C VAL A 217 17.83 15.00 -23.89
N THR A 218 17.16 14.81 -25.02
CA THR A 218 16.07 15.67 -25.50
C THR A 218 14.75 14.89 -25.51
N PHE A 219 13.66 15.55 -25.15
CA PHE A 219 12.34 14.94 -25.04
C PHE A 219 11.40 15.53 -26.07
N ASP A 220 10.68 14.66 -26.79
CA ASP A 220 9.69 15.07 -27.77
C ASP A 220 8.44 14.19 -27.64
N THR A 221 7.36 14.76 -27.14
CA THR A 221 6.08 14.07 -27.01
C THR A 221 5.28 14.17 -28.29
N GLY A 222 5.13 13.06 -29.01
CA GLY A 222 4.25 12.96 -30.17
C GLY A 222 2.77 12.84 -29.79
N GLN A 223 2.45 11.89 -28.90
CA GLN A 223 1.13 11.67 -28.30
C GLN A 223 1.27 11.21 -26.84
N GLY A 224 0.21 11.43 -26.04
CA GLY A 224 0.21 11.11 -24.62
C GLY A 224 1.06 12.08 -23.79
N ALA A 225 1.22 11.77 -22.50
CA ALA A 225 2.12 12.49 -21.60
C ALA A 225 3.45 11.74 -21.49
N SER A 226 4.54 12.46 -21.24
CA SER A 226 5.78 11.82 -20.82
C SER A 226 6.51 12.64 -19.77
N SER A 227 7.15 11.94 -18.85
CA SER A 227 8.05 12.54 -17.86
C SER A 227 9.37 11.78 -17.84
N VAL A 228 10.45 12.48 -17.48
CA VAL A 228 11.78 11.88 -17.43
C VAL A 228 12.44 12.15 -16.09
N SER A 229 12.98 11.06 -15.53
CA SER A 229 13.79 11.06 -14.33
C SER A 229 15.20 10.63 -14.70
N TYR A 230 16.17 11.47 -14.37
CA TYR A 230 17.59 11.16 -14.52
C TYR A 230 18.07 10.38 -13.31
N VAL A 231 18.68 9.23 -13.56
CA VAL A 231 19.20 8.33 -12.54
C VAL A 231 20.71 8.21 -12.72
N ARG A 232 21.48 8.63 -11.72
CA ARG A 232 22.94 8.48 -11.77
C ARG A 232 23.30 7.00 -11.76
N ASP A 233 24.07 6.57 -12.75
CA ASP A 233 24.63 5.23 -12.86
C ASP A 233 25.84 5.12 -11.93
N ILE A 234 25.76 4.21 -10.96
CA ILE A 234 26.81 3.95 -9.97
C ILE A 234 27.01 2.43 -9.81
N SER A 235 27.03 1.65 -10.89
CA SER A 235 27.81 0.41 -11.09
C SER A 235 27.17 -0.47 -12.17
N SER A 236 27.98 -1.31 -12.82
CA SER A 236 27.56 -2.24 -13.88
C SER A 236 26.78 -3.47 -13.42
N SER A 237 26.41 -3.59 -12.13
CA SER A 237 25.71 -4.76 -11.58
C SER A 237 24.37 -4.38 -10.93
N SER A 238 23.47 -3.76 -11.69
CA SER A 238 22.12 -3.46 -11.17
C SER A 238 21.32 -4.75 -10.99
N SER A 239 20.85 -5.02 -9.77
CA SER A 239 19.88 -6.09 -9.50
C SER A 239 18.55 -5.49 -9.06
N ASN A 240 17.44 -5.97 -9.63
CA ASN A 240 16.09 -5.59 -9.20
C ASN A 240 15.71 -6.51 -8.04
N ILE A 241 15.73 -5.97 -6.83
CA ILE A 241 15.29 -6.68 -5.64
C ILE A 241 13.81 -6.40 -5.47
N ARG A 242 12.99 -7.42 -5.64
CA ARG A 242 11.59 -7.36 -5.25
C ARG A 242 11.50 -7.51 -3.73
N CYS A 243 10.82 -6.57 -3.10
CA CYS A 243 10.46 -6.61 -1.69
C CYS A 243 8.94 -6.73 -1.59
N ASP A 244 8.47 -7.84 -1.05
CA ASP A 244 7.06 -8.09 -0.79
C ASP A 244 6.80 -7.86 0.71
N LEU A 245 5.84 -7.00 1.02
CA LEU A 245 5.31 -6.76 2.36
C LEU A 245 3.91 -7.39 2.46
N ARG A 246 3.70 -8.19 3.49
CA ARG A 246 2.42 -8.68 3.94
C ARG A 246 2.11 -8.11 5.31
N LEU A 247 1.06 -7.30 5.40
CA LEU A 247 0.51 -6.79 6.64
C LEU A 247 -0.72 -7.62 7.02
N THR A 248 -0.82 -8.01 8.29
CA THR A 248 -2.01 -8.65 8.85
C THR A 248 -2.52 -7.81 10.01
N ALA A 249 -3.76 -7.35 9.93
CA ALA A 249 -4.40 -6.60 10.99
C ALA A 249 -5.16 -7.55 11.92
N PHE A 250 -4.97 -7.37 13.22
CA PHE A 250 -5.67 -8.10 14.27
C PHE A 250 -6.37 -7.13 15.21
N ARG A 251 -7.58 -7.49 15.60
CA ARG A 251 -8.27 -6.91 16.77
C ARG A 251 -7.82 -7.68 17.99
N LEU A 252 -7.30 -7.01 19.00
CA LEU A 252 -7.01 -7.66 20.28
C LEU A 252 -8.20 -7.53 21.23
N SER A 253 -8.48 -8.60 21.95
CA SER A 253 -9.47 -8.67 23.01
C SER A 253 -8.94 -9.54 24.13
N LYS A 254 -9.31 -9.27 25.38
CA LYS A 254 -8.95 -10.15 26.50
C LYS A 254 -9.83 -11.40 26.53
N ASP A 255 -9.22 -12.54 26.79
CA ASP A 255 -9.94 -13.80 27.01
C ASP A 255 -10.40 -13.96 28.47
N ALA A 256 -10.94 -15.13 28.81
CA ALA A 256 -11.39 -15.44 30.17
C ALA A 256 -10.24 -15.49 31.20
N ALA A 257 -9.00 -15.68 30.76
CA ALA A 257 -7.80 -15.64 31.60
C ALA A 257 -7.22 -14.21 31.71
N ASN A 258 -7.89 -13.21 31.12
CA ASN A 258 -7.45 -11.82 31.05
C ASN A 258 -6.15 -11.65 30.23
N GLU A 259 -5.88 -12.57 29.29
CA GLU A 259 -4.78 -12.52 28.34
C GLU A 259 -5.26 -11.95 27.00
N TYR A 260 -4.42 -11.16 26.32
CA TYR A 260 -4.77 -10.62 25.01
C TYR A 260 -4.74 -11.71 23.94
N VAL A 261 -5.85 -11.87 23.23
CA VAL A 261 -5.98 -12.75 22.07
C VAL A 261 -6.28 -11.91 20.82
N GLY A 262 -5.53 -12.15 19.75
CA GLY A 262 -5.72 -11.48 18.47
C GLY A 262 -6.71 -12.21 17.57
N THR A 263 -7.81 -11.55 17.22
CA THR A 263 -8.71 -11.99 16.15
C THR A 263 -8.30 -11.32 14.84
N LYS A 264 -7.93 -12.12 13.84
CA LYS A 264 -7.56 -11.61 12.51
C LYS A 264 -8.73 -10.85 11.89
N MET A 265 -8.46 -9.63 11.43
CA MET A 265 -9.43 -8.80 10.70
C MET A 265 -9.25 -8.99 9.19
N PHE A 266 -8.07 -8.68 8.66
CA PHE A 266 -7.77 -8.79 7.22
C PHE A 266 -6.26 -8.87 6.94
N ASP A 267 -5.93 -9.27 5.70
CA ASP A 267 -4.58 -9.23 5.15
C ASP A 267 -4.47 -8.10 4.13
N TYR A 268 -3.29 -7.50 4.04
CA TYR A 268 -2.92 -6.53 3.01
C TYR A 268 -1.54 -6.86 2.47
N SER A 269 -1.34 -6.73 1.15
CA SER A 269 -0.04 -6.95 0.52
C SER A 269 0.38 -5.73 -0.28
N ALA A 270 1.61 -5.29 -0.08
CA ALA A 270 2.29 -4.32 -0.94
C ALA A 270 3.57 -4.95 -1.50
N ASN A 271 3.97 -4.51 -2.68
CA ASN A 271 5.28 -4.83 -3.22
C ASN A 271 6.00 -3.56 -3.65
N LYS A 272 7.32 -3.60 -3.57
CA LYS A 272 8.19 -2.55 -4.06
C LYS A 272 9.42 -3.18 -4.69
N TYR A 273 9.90 -2.56 -5.76
CA TYR A 273 11.16 -2.95 -6.38
C TYR A 273 12.23 -1.96 -5.94
N ILE A 274 13.25 -2.47 -5.28
CA ILE A 274 14.46 -1.73 -4.97
C ILE A 274 15.42 -2.04 -6.09
N HIS A 275 15.94 -1.00 -6.75
CA HIS A 275 17.08 -1.24 -7.62
C HIS A 275 18.32 -0.96 -6.80
N THR A 276 19.15 -1.99 -6.72
CA THR A 276 20.39 -1.92 -5.99
C THR A 276 21.52 -1.88 -6.99
N ASN A 277 22.37 -0.87 -6.82
CA ASN A 277 23.63 -0.72 -7.53
C ASN A 277 24.72 -1.55 -6.84
#